data_AF-A0A2S5W2N0-F1
#
_entry.id   AF-A0A2S5W2N0-F1
#
_cell.length_a   1.000
_cell.length_b   1.000
_cell.length_c   1.000
_cell.angle_alpha   90.00
_cell.angle_beta   90.00
_cell.angle_gamma   90.00
#
_symmetry.space_group_name_H-M   'P 1'
#
loop_
_entity.id
_entity.type
_entity.pdbx_description
1 polymer ?
#
loop_
_entity_poly.entity_id
_entity_poly.type
_entity_poly.pdbx_seq_one_letter_code
_entity_poly.pdbx_strand_id
1 'polypeptide(L)' 'MAEYIGKEAEEIWVGDVHVANIRQENGHGDRPFIVESLTGKELHTAADRHSAEVWIALHSDTITENELG' A
#
# COMPACT_ATOMS: atom_id res chain seq x y z
N MET A 1 -2.02 2.61 26.61
CA MET A 1 -2.58 3.31 25.45
C MET A 1 -1.44 3.49 24.47
N ALA A 2 -1.27 2.58 23.50
CA ALA A 2 -0.20 2.68 22.52
C ALA A 2 -0.62 3.71 21.48
N GLU A 3 0.10 4.84 21.45
CA GLU A 3 -0.01 5.86 20.41
C GLU A 3 0.37 5.22 19.09
N TYR A 4 -0.63 4.91 18.26
CA TYR A 4 -0.43 4.56 16.86
C TYR A 4 0.14 5.81 16.18
N ILE A 5 1.48 5.88 16.07
CA ILE A 5 2.14 6.81 15.17
C ILE A 5 1.85 6.28 13.77
N GLY A 6 0.65 6.58 13.27
CA GLY A 6 0.25 6.28 11.91
C GLY A 6 1.24 6.96 10.98
N LYS A 7 2.19 6.20 10.44
CA LYS A 7 2.84 6.59 9.18
C LYS A 7 1.68 6.83 8.22
N GLU A 8 1.59 8.03 7.64
CA GLU A 8 0.55 8.41 6.69
C GLU A 8 0.56 7.41 5.53
N ALA A 9 -0.27 6.38 5.65
CA ALA A 9 -0.49 5.39 4.62
C ALA A 9 -1.72 5.88 3.84
N GLU A 10 -1.54 6.15 2.56
CA GLU A 10 -2.60 6.61 1.70
C GLU A 10 -3.42 5.40 1.22
N GLU A 11 -4.72 5.44 1.46
CA GLU A 11 -5.64 4.37 1.09
C GLU A 11 -5.90 4.41 -0.42
N ILE A 12 -5.68 3.28 -1.10
CA ILE A 12 -5.90 3.14 -2.53
C ILE A 12 -7.19 2.38 -2.79
N TRP A 13 -8.12 3.09 -3.43
CA TRP A 13 -9.46 2.60 -3.78
C TRP A 13 -9.56 2.37 -5.28
N VAL A 14 -10.04 1.19 -5.68
CA VAL A 14 -10.34 0.87 -7.08
C VAL A 14 -11.86 0.68 -7.18
N GLY A 15 -12.53 1.66 -7.77
CA GLY A 15 -14.00 1.75 -7.71
C GLY A 15 -14.46 1.98 -6.26
N ASP A 16 -15.33 1.11 -5.75
CA ASP A 16 -15.82 1.12 -4.37
C ASP A 16 -15.04 0.16 -3.43
N VAL A 17 -13.98 -0.48 -3.93
CA VAL A 17 -13.21 -1.47 -3.17
C VAL A 17 -11.90 -0.85 -2.68
N HIS A 18 -11.66 -0.91 -1.37
CA HIS A 18 -10.35 -0.61 -0.79
C HIS A 18 -9.42 -1.79 -1.08
N VAL A 19 -8.38 -1.56 -1.88
CA VAL A 19 -7.52 -2.64 -2.38
C VAL A 19 -6.22 -2.71 -1.58
N ALA A 20 -5.56 -1.57 -1.34
CA ALA A 20 -4.26 -1.54 -0.69
C ALA A 20 -4.00 -0.18 -0.06
N ASN A 21 -2.90 -0.08 0.70
CA ASN A 21 -2.39 1.18 1.25
C ASN A 21 -1.00 1.45 0.68
N ILE A 22 -0.67 2.71 0.42
CA ILE A 22 0.69 3.13 0.08
C ILE A 22 1.26 3.95 1.22
N ARG A 23 2.33 3.49 1.84
CA ARG A 23 3.10 4.29 2.79
C ARG A 23 4.43 4.70 2.20
N GLN A 24 4.93 5.88 2.56
CA GLN A 24 6.32 6.25 2.29
C GLN A 24 7.20 5.83 3.47
N GLU A 25 8.30 5.13 3.20
CA GLU A 25 9.25 4.82 4.26
C GLU A 25 10.12 6.05 4.58
N ASN A 26 9.95 6.60 5.78
CA ASN A 26 10.81 7.64 6.32
C ASN A 26 12.11 7.03 6.86
N GLY A 27 13.10 6.87 5.98
CA GLY A 27 14.49 6.48 6.30
C GLY A 27 15.51 7.45 5.70
N HIS A 28 16.73 7.48 6.26
CA HIS A 28 17.86 8.23 5.70
C HIS A 28 18.34 7.55 4.39
N GLY A 29 17.79 7.94 3.24
CA GLY A 29 18.18 7.37 1.93
C GLY A 29 17.19 7.65 0.79
N ASP A 30 17.29 6.87 -0.30
CA ASP A 30 16.22 6.71 -1.30
C ASP A 30 14.94 6.30 -0.56
N ARG A 31 13.82 7.02 -0.77
CA ARG A 31 12.59 6.86 0.00
C ARG A 31 11.59 6.02 -0.80
N PRO A 32 11.62 4.69 -0.70
CA PRO A 32 10.69 3.87 -1.44
C PRO A 32 9.26 4.02 -0.91
N PHE A 33 8.31 3.80 -1.81
CA PHE A 33 6.90 3.67 -1.53
C PHE A 33 6.58 2.20 -1.32
N ILE A 34 6.02 1.88 -0.18
CA ILE A 34 5.65 0.51 0.19
C ILE A 34 4.15 0.38 0.02
N VAL A 35 3.76 -0.56 -0.83
CA VAL A 35 2.39 -1.04 -0.97
C VAL A 35 2.15 -2.08 0.12
N GLU A 36 1.18 -1.81 0.98
CA GLU A 36 0.73 -2.68 2.06
C GLU A 36 -0.69 -3.18 1.79
N SER A 37 -1.00 -4.39 2.22
CA SER A 37 -2.36 -4.91 2.26
C SER A 37 -3.20 -4.17 3.30
N LEU A 38 -4.52 -4.44 3.30
CA LEU A 38 -5.45 -3.93 4.31
C LEU A 38 -5.08 -4.40 5.73
N THR A 39 -4.44 -5.56 5.82
CA THR A 39 -3.91 -6.16 7.05
C THR A 39 -2.56 -5.58 7.49
N GLY A 40 -1.98 -4.64 6.74
CA GLY A 40 -0.68 -4.02 7.03
C GLY A 40 0.53 -4.88 6.66
N LYS A 41 0.34 -5.91 5.81
CA LYS A 41 1.43 -6.73 5.28
C LYS A 41 2.03 -6.04 4.07
N GLU A 42 3.36 -5.92 4.02
CA GLU A 42 4.07 -5.45 2.83
C GLU A 42 3.84 -6.40 1.65
N LEU A 43 3.30 -5.86 0.56
CA LEU A 43 3.05 -6.56 -0.69
C LEU A 43 4.13 -6.25 -1.72
N HIS A 44 4.51 -4.97 -1.83
CA HIS A 44 5.46 -4.50 -2.82
C HIS A 44 6.18 -3.22 -2.39
N THR A 45 7.38 -3.00 -2.93
CA THR A 45 8.20 -1.82 -2.65
C THR A 45 8.64 -1.20 -3.98
N ALA A 46 8.21 0.03 -4.21
CA ALA A 46 8.45 0.80 -5.43
C ALA A 46 9.37 2.00 -5.15
N ALA A 47 10.16 2.41 -6.14
CA ALA A 47 11.03 3.58 -6.00
C ALA A 47 10.25 4.92 -5.99
N ASP A 48 9.09 4.94 -6.63
CA ASP A 48 8.22 6.10 -6.75
C ASP A 48 6.74 5.71 -6.58
N ARG A 49 5.92 6.71 -6.25
CA ARG A 49 4.49 6.53 -6.00
C ARG A 49 3.73 6.03 -7.22
N HIS A 50 4.09 6.50 -8.42
CA HIS A 50 3.38 6.11 -9.64
C HIS A 50 3.60 4.63 -9.96
N SER A 51 4.82 4.13 -9.78
CA SER A 51 5.13 2.71 -9.89
C SER A 51 4.34 1.86 -8.88
N ALA A 52 4.14 2.35 -7.64
CA ALA A 52 3.30 1.69 -6.64
C ALA A 52 1.82 1.66 -7.07
N GLU A 53 1.27 2.79 -7.54
CA GLU A 53 -0.11 2.89 -8.04
C GLU A 53 -0.35 1.96 -9.24
N VAL A 54 0.57 1.93 -10.20
CA VAL A 54 0.51 1.04 -11.37
C VAL A 54 0.57 -0.42 -10.95
N TRP A 55 1.42 -0.77 -9.98
CA TRP A 55 1.50 -2.13 -9.47
C TRP A 55 0.18 -2.56 -8.81
N ILE A 56 -0.44 -1.70 -8.00
CA ILE A 56 -1.75 -1.96 -7.39
C ILE A 56 -2.82 -2.15 -8.46
N ALA A 57 -2.86 -1.28 -9.47
CA ALA A 57 -3.82 -1.40 -10.57
C ALA A 57 -3.64 -2.69 -11.40
N LEU A 58 -2.41 -3.19 -11.51
CA LEU A 58 -2.12 -4.45 -12.22
C LEU A 58 -2.42 -5.70 -11.39
N HIS A 59 -2.38 -5.60 -10.05
CA HIS A 59 -2.57 -6.73 -9.14
C HIS A 59 -3.86 -6.61 -8.31
N SER A 60 -4.74 -5.65 -8.64
CA SER A 60 -5.93 -5.36 -7.86
C SER A 60 -6.86 -6.56 -7.74
N ASP A 61 -7.02 -7.34 -8.82
CA ASP A 61 -7.84 -8.55 -8.81
C ASP A 61 -7.31 -9.57 -7.80
N THR A 62 -6.00 -9.87 -7.83
CA THR A 62 -5.36 -10.82 -6.92
C THR A 62 -5.37 -10.34 -5.47
N ILE A 63 -5.14 -9.05 -5.22
CA ILE A 63 -5.18 -8.48 -3.87
C ILE A 63 -6.61 -8.58 -3.31
N THR A 64 -7.61 -8.24 -4.13
CA THR A 64 -9.02 -8.28 -3.74
C THR A 64 -9.49 -9.71 -3.48
N GLU A 65 -9.11 -10.67 -4.33
CA GLU A 65 -9.40 -12.09 -4.13
C GLU A 65 -8.76 -12.65 -2.85
N ASN A 66 -7.56 -12.20 -2.50
CA ASN A 66 -6.82 -12.70 -1.33
C ASN A 66 -7.27 -12.06 0.00
N GLU A 67 -7.89 -10.87 -0.03
CA GLU A 67 -8.37 -10.17 1.17
C GLU A 67 -9.89 -10.34 1.39
N LEU A 68 -10.68 -10.66 0.35
CA LEU A 68 -12.13 -10.90 0.45
C LEU A 68 -12.54 -12.38 0.37
N GLY A 69 -11.59 -13.28 0.09
CA GLY A 69 -11.80 -14.73 -0.05
C GLY A 69 -11.88 -15.50 1.26
#